data_AF-A0A1Y1WMT0-F1
#
_entry.id   AF-A0A1Y1WMT0-F1
#
_cell.length_a   1.000
_cell.length_b   1.000
_cell.length_c   1.000
_cell.angle_alpha   90.00
_cell.angle_beta   90.00
_cell.angle_gamma   90.00
#
_symmetry.space_group_name_H-M   'P 1'
#
loop_
_entity.id
_entity.type
_entity.pdbx_description
1 polymer ?
#
loop_
_entity_poly.entity_id
_entity_poly.type
_entity_poly.pdbx_seq_one_letter_code
_entity_poly.pdbx_strand_id
1 'polypeptide(L)'
;MDMEYLGVRETTAFYLADDGILVREEKGDRLVALDETLLRVEEVPELRAYPLLTQAPPATYLQVPCVPMNSPWGFNCKNSMRREIRNLTEIRHPSIPTIHGYRVVRGYILGLCIDKYDVALHQMLEQKMQFDKEQFFRNVCAIVAAIHAQGYVHADIHRGNIMVKSDNPDEPFVIDFDSAERIGSEISRQSKYINYLQNRIFEPKVDMVFLLSLRKQLQLDGSILAYYGGYTHAAGCNVDTCGLTTGDAMDRVC
;
A
#
# COMPACT_ATOMS: atom_id res chain seq x y z
N MET A 1 -33.09 -5.37 10.89
CA MET A 1 -31.73 -5.12 11.39
C MET A 1 -31.29 -3.94 10.57
N ASP A 2 -31.19 -2.78 11.21
CA ASP A 2 -30.82 -1.56 10.51
C ASP A 2 -29.32 -1.69 10.19
N MET A 3 -28.99 -1.48 8.93
CA MET A 3 -27.63 -1.68 8.40
C MET A 3 -27.16 -0.36 7.82
N GLU A 4 -26.08 0.20 8.37
CA GLU A 4 -25.43 1.38 7.80
C GLU A 4 -24.56 0.90 6.62
N TYR A 5 -24.88 1.34 5.41
CA TYR A 5 -24.07 1.04 4.22
C TYR A 5 -22.76 1.83 4.26
N LEU A 6 -21.63 1.13 4.23
CA LEU A 6 -20.30 1.72 4.39
C LEU A 6 -19.57 1.93 3.05
N GLY A 7 -20.08 1.36 1.95
CA GLY A 7 -19.50 1.50 0.61
C GLY A 7 -19.23 0.16 -0.08
N VAL A 8 -18.74 0.23 -1.31
CA VAL A 8 -18.36 -0.93 -2.14
C VAL A 8 -16.89 -0.82 -2.53
N ARG A 9 -16.14 -1.92 -2.42
CA ARG A 9 -14.83 -2.11 -3.07
C ARG A 9 -14.95 -3.23 -4.10
N GLU A 10 -14.62 -2.92 -5.36
CA GLU A 10 -14.82 -3.79 -6.53
C GLU A 10 -16.27 -4.25 -6.71
N THR A 11 -16.65 -5.36 -6.06
CA THR A 11 -17.98 -6.00 -6.15
C THR A 11 -18.59 -6.31 -4.79
N THR A 12 -17.95 -5.87 -3.70
CA THR A 12 -18.32 -6.25 -2.34
C THR A 12 -18.84 -5.04 -1.56
N ALA A 13 -20.11 -5.13 -1.11
CA ALA A 13 -20.71 -4.14 -0.23
C ALA A 13 -20.41 -4.48 1.24
N PHE A 14 -20.00 -3.44 1.99
CA PHE A 14 -19.77 -3.51 3.42
C PHE A 14 -20.92 -2.81 4.14
N TYR A 15 -21.48 -3.47 5.13
CA TYR A 15 -22.49 -2.93 6.03
C TYR A 15 -21.98 -3.00 7.45
N LEU A 16 -22.51 -2.13 8.29
CA LEU A 16 -22.36 -2.24 9.72
C LEU A 16 -23.71 -2.56 10.34
N ALA A 17 -23.81 -3.70 11.02
CA ALA A 17 -25.01 -4.08 11.74
C ALA A 17 -25.11 -3.41 13.13
N ASP A 18 -26.33 -3.43 13.69
CA ASP A 18 -26.70 -2.89 15.00
C ASP A 18 -25.94 -3.49 16.21
N ASP A 19 -25.05 -4.45 16.01
CA ASP A 19 -24.16 -5.07 17.00
C ASP A 19 -22.66 -4.79 16.74
N GLY A 20 -22.32 -3.99 15.72
CA GLY A 20 -20.93 -3.65 15.37
C GLY A 20 -20.24 -4.65 14.47
N ILE A 21 -21.00 -5.58 13.87
CA ILE A 21 -20.49 -6.53 12.88
C ILE A 21 -20.29 -5.80 11.56
N LEU A 22 -19.05 -5.87 11.03
CA LEU A 22 -18.80 -5.56 9.62
C LEU A 22 -19.36 -6.72 8.79
N VAL A 23 -20.44 -6.44 8.10
CA VAL A 23 -21.20 -7.36 7.28
C VAL A 23 -20.75 -7.21 5.84
N ARG A 24 -20.35 -8.33 5.22
CA ARG A 24 -20.12 -8.39 3.79
C ARG A 24 -21.37 -8.97 3.12
N GLU A 25 -21.89 -8.35 2.07
CA GLU A 25 -22.88 -9.02 1.20
C GLU A 25 -22.15 -9.99 0.27
N GLU A 26 -22.37 -11.29 0.46
CA GLU A 26 -22.28 -12.28 -0.62
C GLU A 26 -23.70 -12.72 -1.01
N LYS A 27 -23.84 -13.21 -2.25
CA LYS A 27 -25.04 -13.80 -2.87
C LYS A 27 -25.94 -14.62 -1.90
N GLY A 28 -26.68 -13.96 -1.02
CA GLY A 28 -27.69 -14.54 -0.14
C GLY A 28 -27.25 -15.16 1.20
N ASP A 29 -25.97 -15.13 1.61
CA ASP A 29 -25.52 -15.82 2.85
C ASP A 29 -24.86 -14.90 3.92
N ARG A 30 -25.03 -15.30 5.19
CA ARG A 30 -24.93 -14.52 6.46
C ARG A 30 -23.57 -14.71 7.19
N LEU A 31 -23.33 -14.06 8.33
CA LEU A 31 -22.37 -12.95 8.58
C LEU A 31 -21.30 -13.40 9.60
N VAL A 32 -20.09 -12.82 9.63
CA VAL A 32 -19.01 -13.15 10.60
C VAL A 32 -18.67 -11.91 11.47
N ALA A 33 -18.73 -12.07 12.79
CA ALA A 33 -18.31 -11.05 13.77
C ALA A 33 -16.78 -10.90 13.83
N LEU A 34 -16.27 -9.66 13.88
CA LEU A 34 -14.84 -9.33 13.71
C LEU A 34 -14.13 -8.76 14.97
N ASP A 35 -14.69 -8.90 16.17
CA ASP A 35 -14.23 -8.17 17.38
C ASP A 35 -12.69 -8.24 17.61
N GLU A 36 -12.08 -9.43 17.57
CA GLU A 36 -10.63 -9.57 17.83
C GLU A 36 -9.72 -9.13 16.67
N THR A 37 -10.28 -8.93 15.47
CA THR A 37 -9.52 -8.61 14.26
C THR A 37 -9.51 -7.13 13.91
N LEU A 38 -10.32 -6.30 14.58
CA LEU A 38 -10.41 -4.87 14.35
C LEU A 38 -9.59 -4.08 15.37
N LEU A 39 -9.02 -2.95 14.93
CA LEU A 39 -8.21 -2.07 15.77
C LEU A 39 -9.13 -1.15 16.58
N ARG A 40 -8.86 -0.99 17.88
CA ARG A 40 -9.65 -0.10 18.74
C ARG A 40 -9.08 1.32 18.76
N VAL A 41 -9.96 2.29 18.93
CA VAL A 41 -9.64 3.73 19.03
C VAL A 41 -8.65 4.02 20.16
N GLU A 42 -8.81 3.33 21.29
CA GLU A 42 -7.91 3.45 22.45
C GLU A 42 -6.46 3.06 22.16
N GLU A 43 -6.22 2.30 21.09
CA GLU A 43 -4.89 1.85 20.69
C GLU A 43 -4.16 2.84 19.79
N VAL A 44 -4.87 3.86 19.28
CA VAL A 44 -4.33 4.93 18.42
C VAL A 44 -4.94 6.29 18.83
N PRO A 45 -4.73 6.73 20.08
CA PRO A 45 -5.33 7.96 20.59
C PRO A 45 -4.81 9.24 19.93
N GLU A 46 -3.65 9.18 19.26
CA GLU A 46 -2.97 10.32 18.65
C GLU A 46 -3.60 10.80 17.34
N LEU A 47 -4.35 9.93 16.65
CA LEU A 47 -5.03 10.28 15.41
C LEU A 47 -6.46 10.75 15.67
N ARG A 48 -6.94 11.67 14.83
CA ARG A 48 -8.28 12.21 14.96
C ARG A 48 -9.35 11.18 14.58
N ALA A 49 -10.29 10.95 15.49
CA ALA A 49 -11.48 10.15 15.22
C ALA A 49 -12.55 10.97 14.46
N TYR A 50 -13.14 10.38 13.42
CA TYR A 50 -14.26 10.94 12.66
C TYR A 50 -15.52 10.07 12.82
N PRO A 51 -16.42 10.39 13.78
CA PRO A 51 -17.70 9.71 13.98
C PRO A 51 -18.69 9.87 12.83
N LEU A 52 -18.50 10.84 11.93
CA LEU A 52 -19.14 10.92 10.60
C LEU A 52 -18.06 11.21 9.54
N LEU A 53 -18.03 10.49 8.41
CA LEU A 53 -17.02 10.74 7.36
C LEU A 53 -17.14 12.16 6.77
N THR A 54 -18.32 12.75 6.82
CA THR A 54 -18.58 14.17 6.47
C THR A 54 -17.82 15.17 7.34
N GLN A 55 -17.23 14.74 8.46
CA GLN A 55 -16.39 15.57 9.33
C GLN A 55 -14.90 15.49 8.96
N ALA A 56 -14.51 14.59 8.07
CA ALA A 56 -13.14 14.50 7.57
C ALA A 56 -12.86 15.63 6.55
N PRO A 57 -11.58 16.00 6.33
CA PRO A 57 -11.23 17.01 5.33
C PRO A 57 -11.79 16.71 3.93
N PRO A 58 -12.24 17.73 3.16
CA PRO A 58 -12.67 17.55 1.78
C PRO A 58 -11.47 17.08 0.94
N ALA A 59 -11.64 16.02 0.16
CA ALA A 59 -10.58 15.22 -0.51
C ALA A 59 -9.92 14.09 0.31
N THR A 60 -10.59 13.64 1.37
CA THR A 60 -10.24 12.39 2.05
C THR A 60 -10.85 11.17 1.33
N TYR A 61 -10.08 10.10 1.21
CA TYR A 61 -10.54 8.75 0.88
C TYR A 61 -10.56 7.88 2.14
N LEU A 62 -11.60 7.06 2.28
CA LEU A 62 -11.70 6.08 3.36
C LEU A 62 -11.09 4.76 2.91
N GLN A 63 -9.87 4.46 3.36
CA GLN A 63 -9.23 3.17 3.14
C GLN A 63 -9.74 2.16 4.18
N VAL A 64 -10.61 1.26 3.73
CA VAL A 64 -11.08 0.13 4.53
C VAL A 64 -10.13 -1.05 4.30
N PRO A 65 -9.63 -1.71 5.37
CA PRO A 65 -8.76 -2.88 5.24
C PRO A 65 -9.45 -3.98 4.41
N CYS A 66 -8.70 -4.59 3.49
CA CYS A 66 -9.21 -5.68 2.68
C CYS A 66 -9.34 -6.95 3.54
N VAL A 67 -10.51 -7.59 3.50
CA VAL A 67 -10.76 -8.89 4.17
C VAL A 67 -10.72 -9.98 3.10
N PRO A 68 -9.58 -10.67 2.84
CA PRO A 68 -9.53 -11.72 1.85
C PRO A 68 -10.36 -12.94 2.29
N MET A 69 -11.24 -13.32 1.37
CA MET A 69 -12.37 -14.23 1.44
C MET A 69 -12.06 -15.69 1.82
N ASN A 70 -10.80 -16.14 1.76
CA ASN A 70 -10.40 -17.53 2.01
C ASN A 70 -8.96 -17.63 2.52
N SER A 71 -8.55 -16.73 3.42
CA SER A 71 -7.27 -16.92 4.11
C SER A 71 -7.45 -17.94 5.23
N PRO A 72 -6.88 -19.17 5.15
CA PRO A 72 -6.80 -20.06 6.31
C PRO A 72 -5.97 -19.46 7.47
N TRP A 73 -5.38 -18.29 7.25
CA TRP A 73 -4.54 -17.54 8.19
C TRP A 73 -5.24 -16.34 8.82
N GLY A 74 -6.55 -16.13 8.59
CA GLY A 74 -7.36 -15.08 9.23
C GLY A 74 -6.66 -13.72 9.23
N PHE A 75 -6.77 -12.95 8.14
CA PHE A 75 -6.02 -11.69 8.03
C PHE A 75 -6.36 -10.77 9.21
N ASN A 76 -5.34 -10.48 10.03
CA ASN A 76 -5.47 -9.62 11.19
C ASN A 76 -5.53 -8.16 10.72
N CYS A 77 -6.73 -7.69 10.37
CA CYS A 77 -7.00 -6.33 9.88
C CYS A 77 -6.42 -5.28 10.82
N LYS A 78 -6.43 -5.55 12.13
CA LYS A 78 -5.81 -4.75 13.17
C LYS A 78 -4.30 -4.58 12.99
N ASN A 79 -3.56 -5.63 12.65
CA ASN A 79 -2.12 -5.52 12.39
C ASN A 79 -1.80 -4.81 11.07
N SER A 80 -2.61 -5.03 10.02
CA SER A 80 -2.45 -4.27 8.75
C SER A 80 -2.68 -2.78 9.00
N MET A 81 -3.79 -2.41 9.65
CA MET A 81 -4.09 -1.01 10.00
C MET A 81 -3.01 -0.38 10.89
N ARG A 82 -2.49 -1.09 11.90
CA ARG A 82 -1.39 -0.58 12.74
C ARG A 82 -0.13 -0.31 11.94
N ARG A 83 0.26 -1.22 11.04
CA ARG A 83 1.43 -1.03 10.18
C ARG A 83 1.23 0.14 9.26
N GLU A 84 0.06 0.24 8.63
CA GLU A 84 -0.28 1.36 7.76
C GLU A 84 -0.21 2.71 8.51
N ILE A 85 -0.82 2.80 9.70
CA ILE A 85 -0.75 4.00 10.55
C ILE A 85 0.70 4.33 10.91
N ARG A 86 1.47 3.36 11.40
CA ARG A 86 2.88 3.55 11.76
C ARG A 86 3.70 4.05 10.56
N ASN A 87 3.58 3.38 9.43
CA ASN A 87 4.40 3.67 8.26
C ASN A 87 3.98 5.02 7.62
N LEU A 88 2.68 5.31 7.52
CA LEU A 88 2.15 6.62 7.11
C LEU A 88 2.26 7.69 8.20
N THR A 89 2.84 7.42 9.37
CA THR A 89 3.22 8.45 10.36
C THR A 89 4.72 8.74 10.35
N GLU A 90 5.54 7.73 10.06
CA GLU A 90 6.99 7.84 10.05
C GLU A 90 7.54 8.24 8.66
N ILE A 91 6.98 7.73 7.56
CA ILE A 91 7.46 7.98 6.20
C ILE A 91 6.73 9.20 5.63
N ARG A 92 7.48 10.23 5.22
CA ARG A 92 6.93 11.52 4.77
C ARG A 92 7.51 11.90 3.40
N HIS A 93 6.64 12.18 2.43
CA HIS A 93 7.00 12.68 1.11
C HIS A 93 5.76 13.32 0.46
N PRO A 94 5.89 14.37 -0.38
CA PRO A 94 4.74 15.00 -1.05
C PRO A 94 3.90 14.03 -1.91
N SER A 95 4.52 12.97 -2.42
CA SER A 95 3.88 11.91 -3.22
C SER A 95 3.52 10.65 -2.43
N ILE A 96 3.40 10.76 -1.10
CA ILE A 96 2.93 9.70 -0.20
C ILE A 96 1.69 10.22 0.53
N PRO A 97 0.63 9.40 0.70
CA PRO A 97 -0.59 9.83 1.38
C PRO A 97 -0.35 10.34 2.79
N THR A 98 -1.02 11.43 3.13
CA THR A 98 -1.16 11.89 4.51
C THR A 98 -2.32 11.18 5.17
N ILE A 99 -2.12 10.71 6.41
CA ILE A 99 -3.19 10.22 7.27
C ILE A 99 -3.81 11.39 8.05
N HIS A 100 -5.11 11.63 7.82
CA HIS A 100 -5.88 12.70 8.45
C HIS A 100 -6.60 12.25 9.73
N GLY A 101 -6.68 10.93 9.95
CA GLY A 101 -7.37 10.31 11.08
C GLY A 101 -8.01 8.99 10.67
N TYR A 102 -9.10 8.63 11.33
CA TYR A 102 -9.83 7.40 11.03
C TYR A 102 -11.33 7.52 11.22
N ARG A 103 -12.06 6.65 10.51
CA ARG A 103 -13.48 6.42 10.72
C ARG A 103 -13.67 5.53 11.94
N VAL A 104 -14.35 6.05 12.97
CA VAL A 104 -14.71 5.28 14.15
C VAL A 104 -16.16 4.82 14.08
N VAL A 105 -16.40 3.57 14.44
CA VAL A 105 -17.74 3.12 14.83
C VAL A 105 -17.67 2.22 16.06
N ARG A 106 -18.47 2.54 17.10
CA ARG A 106 -18.58 1.76 18.34
C ARG A 106 -17.23 1.47 19.03
N GLY A 107 -16.28 2.40 18.93
CA GLY A 107 -14.93 2.26 19.50
C GLY A 107 -13.93 1.50 18.64
N TYR A 108 -14.33 1.03 17.45
CA TYR A 108 -13.45 0.38 16.48
C TYR A 108 -13.11 1.31 15.32
N ILE A 109 -11.89 1.17 14.82
CA ILE A 109 -11.42 1.82 13.60
C ILE A 109 -11.92 0.98 12.42
N LEU A 110 -12.83 1.58 11.64
CA LEU A 110 -13.41 0.98 10.45
C LEU A 110 -12.51 1.15 9.22
N GLY A 111 -11.77 2.27 9.16
CA GLY A 111 -10.90 2.59 8.06
C GLY A 111 -10.13 3.87 8.31
N LEU A 112 -9.08 4.08 7.52
CA LEU A 112 -8.20 5.23 7.63
C LEU A 112 -8.66 6.34 6.69
N CYS A 113 -8.68 7.56 7.19
CA CYS A 113 -8.95 8.76 6.42
C CYS A 113 -7.62 9.25 5.84
N ILE A 114 -7.36 9.01 4.55
CA ILE A 114 -6.11 9.38 3.88
C ILE A 114 -6.38 10.29 2.67
N ASP A 115 -5.33 10.87 2.09
CA ASP A 115 -5.45 11.62 0.83
C ASP A 115 -6.10 10.78 -0.28
N LYS A 116 -7.02 11.41 -1.04
CA LYS A 116 -7.68 10.78 -2.18
C LYS A 116 -6.90 10.96 -3.48
N TYR A 117 -6.80 9.87 -4.23
CA TYR A 117 -6.33 9.84 -5.63
C TYR A 117 -7.38 9.16 -6.50
N ASP A 118 -7.35 9.41 -7.80
CA ASP A 118 -8.48 9.09 -8.67
C ASP A 118 -8.29 7.80 -9.46
N VAL A 119 -7.10 7.61 -10.01
CA VAL A 119 -6.84 6.54 -10.99
C VAL A 119 -5.56 5.81 -10.64
N ALA A 120 -5.63 4.48 -10.58
CA ALA A 120 -4.45 3.64 -10.40
C ALA A 120 -3.74 3.39 -11.75
N LEU A 121 -2.43 3.20 -11.73
CA LEU A 121 -1.62 3.01 -12.93
C LEU A 121 -2.09 1.83 -13.78
N HIS A 122 -2.55 0.73 -13.16
CA HIS A 122 -3.11 -0.39 -13.93
C HIS A 122 -4.31 0.02 -14.78
N GLN A 123 -5.19 0.87 -14.23
CA GLN A 123 -6.35 1.39 -14.94
C GLN A 123 -5.90 2.34 -16.06
N MET A 124 -4.91 3.19 -15.80
CA MET A 124 -4.34 4.08 -16.84
C MET A 124 -3.81 3.27 -18.03
N LEU A 125 -3.11 2.16 -17.76
CA LEU A 125 -2.56 1.28 -18.80
C LEU A 125 -3.66 0.52 -19.56
N GLU A 126 -4.67 0.00 -18.86
CA GLU A 126 -5.83 -0.67 -19.46
C GLU A 126 -6.65 0.27 -20.34
N GLN A 127 -6.86 1.50 -19.88
CA GLN A 127 -7.58 2.56 -20.58
C GLN A 127 -6.73 3.28 -21.64
N LYS A 128 -5.43 2.93 -21.75
CA LYS A 128 -4.47 3.54 -22.67
C LYS A 128 -4.41 5.08 -22.54
N MET A 129 -4.50 5.57 -21.32
CA MET A 129 -4.32 7.00 -21.02
C MET A 129 -2.93 7.45 -21.49
N GLN A 130 -2.84 8.70 -21.97
CA GLN A 130 -1.59 9.30 -22.40
C GLN A 130 -0.92 9.98 -21.21
N PHE A 131 0.37 9.69 -21.01
CA PHE A 131 1.26 10.30 -20.02
C PHE A 131 2.71 10.05 -20.44
N ASP A 132 3.64 10.86 -19.96
CA ASP A 132 5.07 10.65 -20.21
C ASP A 132 5.57 9.49 -19.33
N LYS A 133 5.62 8.29 -19.91
CA LYS A 133 6.05 7.08 -19.20
C LYS A 133 7.46 7.19 -18.61
N GLU A 134 8.36 7.89 -19.28
CA GLU A 134 9.76 7.97 -18.86
C GLU A 134 9.90 8.94 -17.68
N GLN A 135 9.25 10.10 -17.77
CA GLN A 135 9.18 11.04 -16.65
C GLN A 135 8.38 10.48 -15.47
N PHE A 136 7.28 9.78 -15.74
CA PHE A 136 6.49 9.11 -14.72
C PHE A 136 7.34 8.06 -13.98
N PHE A 137 8.07 7.22 -14.70
CA PHE A 137 8.94 6.22 -14.09
C PHE A 137 10.09 6.87 -13.30
N ARG A 138 10.68 7.96 -13.79
CA ARG A 138 11.63 8.80 -13.02
C ARG A 138 11.02 9.26 -11.69
N ASN A 139 9.80 9.78 -11.73
CA ASN A 139 9.10 10.26 -10.54
C ASN A 139 8.84 9.10 -9.55
N VAL A 140 8.40 7.93 -10.01
CA VAL A 140 8.25 6.74 -9.16
C VAL A 140 9.59 6.34 -8.52
N CYS A 141 10.68 6.27 -9.29
CA CYS A 141 12.00 5.96 -8.74
C CYS A 141 12.45 6.98 -7.69
N ALA A 142 12.19 8.27 -7.90
CA ALA A 142 12.51 9.32 -6.92
C ALA A 142 11.73 9.14 -5.60
N ILE A 143 10.46 8.75 -5.67
CA ILE A 143 9.64 8.47 -4.48
C ILE A 143 10.21 7.27 -3.71
N VAL A 144 10.50 6.16 -4.40
CA VAL A 144 11.05 4.96 -3.74
C VAL A 144 12.44 5.23 -3.17
N ALA A 145 13.28 6.00 -3.86
CA ALA A 145 14.57 6.47 -3.35
C ALA A 145 14.41 7.30 -2.06
N ALA A 146 13.36 8.14 -1.95
CA ALA A 146 13.04 8.90 -0.75
C ALA A 146 12.52 8.01 0.40
N ILE A 147 11.78 6.94 0.11
CA ILE A 147 11.38 5.92 1.10
C ILE A 147 12.63 5.23 1.67
N HIS A 148 13.52 4.81 0.78
CA HIS A 148 14.80 4.18 1.16
C HIS A 148 15.67 5.12 2.00
N ALA A 149 15.65 6.42 1.69
CA ALA A 149 16.48 7.41 2.40
C ALA A 149 15.99 7.65 3.83
N GLN A 150 14.71 7.37 4.08
CA GLN A 150 14.11 7.39 5.41
C GLN A 150 14.30 6.07 6.18
N GLY A 151 15.01 5.09 5.59
CA GLY A 151 15.35 3.83 6.25
C GLY A 151 14.30 2.73 6.11
N TYR A 152 13.41 2.81 5.12
CA TYR A 152 12.35 1.83 4.87
C TYR A 152 12.47 1.21 3.49
N VAL A 153 11.84 0.05 3.32
CA VAL A 153 11.41 -0.46 2.01
C VAL A 153 9.90 -0.51 1.99
N HIS A 154 9.30 -0.28 0.83
CA HIS A 154 7.85 -0.39 0.68
C HIS A 154 7.39 -1.86 0.64
N ALA A 155 8.17 -2.71 -0.02
CA ALA A 155 7.94 -4.14 -0.17
C ALA A 155 6.58 -4.52 -0.77
N ASP A 156 5.95 -3.65 -1.56
CA ASP A 156 4.77 -4.01 -2.36
C ASP A 156 4.52 -3.02 -3.52
N ILE A 157 5.60 -2.59 -4.18
CA ILE A 157 5.47 -1.68 -5.32
C ILE A 157 4.90 -2.43 -6.52
N HIS A 158 3.76 -2.00 -7.02
CA HIS A 158 3.22 -2.46 -8.31
C HIS A 158 2.22 -1.43 -8.87
N ARG A 159 1.76 -1.64 -10.11
CA ARG A 159 0.81 -0.74 -10.80
C ARG A 159 -0.55 -0.56 -10.12
N GLY A 160 -0.86 -1.34 -9.09
CA GLY A 160 -2.06 -1.19 -8.26
C GLY A 160 -1.86 -0.19 -7.11
N ASN A 161 -0.62 -0.10 -6.61
CA ASN A 161 -0.23 0.75 -5.49
C ASN A 161 0.44 2.05 -5.96
N ILE A 162 0.26 2.41 -7.23
CA ILE A 162 0.68 3.69 -7.80
C ILE A 162 -0.55 4.36 -8.37
N MET A 163 -0.87 5.55 -7.89
CA MET A 163 -2.04 6.33 -8.29
C MET A 163 -1.66 7.71 -8.80
N VAL A 164 -2.61 8.36 -9.48
CA VAL A 164 -2.51 9.75 -9.96
C VAL A 164 -3.80 10.50 -9.65
N LYS A 165 -3.73 11.83 -9.73
CA LYS A 165 -4.93 12.68 -9.83
C LYS A 165 -5.32 12.82 -11.29
N SER A 166 -6.62 12.88 -11.58
CA SER A 166 -7.13 12.87 -12.96
C SER A 166 -6.67 14.08 -13.78
N ASP A 167 -6.43 15.21 -13.10
CA ASP A 167 -5.95 16.46 -13.70
C ASP A 167 -4.43 16.53 -13.87
N ASN A 168 -3.68 15.57 -13.31
CA ASN A 168 -2.23 15.51 -13.39
C ASN A 168 -1.71 14.04 -13.46
N PRO A 169 -1.83 13.39 -14.64
CA PRO A 169 -1.47 11.98 -14.81
C PRO A 169 0.05 11.70 -14.80
N ASP A 170 0.89 12.73 -14.84
CA ASP A 170 2.36 12.60 -14.83
C ASP A 170 2.96 12.64 -13.40
N GLU A 171 2.15 12.96 -12.39
CA GLU A 171 2.53 13.00 -10.97
C GLU A 171 2.07 11.74 -10.22
N PRO A 172 2.93 10.72 -10.07
CA PRO A 172 2.59 9.52 -9.33
C PRO A 172 2.56 9.75 -7.82
N PHE A 173 1.69 9.01 -7.15
CA PHE A 173 1.63 8.81 -5.71
C PHE A 173 1.79 7.32 -5.42
N VAL A 174 2.64 6.96 -4.47
CA VAL A 174 2.79 5.59 -3.98
C VAL A 174 1.89 5.43 -2.76
N ILE A 175 1.05 4.40 -2.73
CA ILE A 175 0.06 4.14 -1.67
C ILE A 175 0.23 2.73 -1.09
N ASP A 176 -0.52 2.40 -0.03
CA ASP A 176 -0.57 1.08 0.60
C ASP A 176 0.76 0.65 1.23
N PHE A 177 1.06 1.25 2.38
CA PHE A 177 2.30 1.06 3.13
C PHE A 177 2.20 -0.07 4.17
N ASP A 178 1.18 -0.94 4.10
CA ASP A 178 0.92 -1.91 5.16
C ASP A 178 2.03 -2.99 5.26
N SER A 179 2.75 -3.17 4.15
CA SER A 179 3.85 -4.11 3.97
C SER A 179 5.23 -3.44 4.11
N ALA A 180 5.25 -2.10 4.23
CA ALA A 180 6.49 -1.36 4.39
C ALA A 180 7.17 -1.68 5.73
N GLU A 181 8.49 -1.78 5.71
CA GLU A 181 9.27 -2.24 6.85
C GLU A 181 10.65 -1.58 6.88
N ARG A 182 11.25 -1.49 8.06
CA ARG A 182 12.58 -0.87 8.21
C ARG A 182 13.64 -1.72 7.51
N ILE A 183 14.58 -1.04 6.86
CA ILE A 183 15.77 -1.69 6.29
C ILE A 183 16.54 -2.37 7.44
N GLY A 184 16.91 -3.63 7.23
CA GLY A 184 17.59 -4.47 8.22
C GLY A 184 16.66 -5.26 9.14
N SER A 185 15.35 -5.00 9.15
CA SER A 185 14.38 -5.82 9.89
C SER A 185 14.35 -7.25 9.35
N GLU A 186 14.17 -8.22 10.25
CA GLU A 186 14.03 -9.63 9.87
C GLU A 186 12.75 -9.91 9.10
N ILE A 187 12.87 -10.79 8.11
CA ILE A 187 11.78 -11.26 7.28
C ILE A 187 11.15 -12.47 7.94
N SER A 188 9.85 -12.41 8.19
CA SER A 188 9.10 -13.53 8.73
C SER A 188 9.19 -14.75 7.81
N ARG A 189 9.19 -15.95 8.39
CA ARG A 189 9.26 -17.22 7.62
C ARG A 189 8.08 -17.42 6.65
N GLN A 190 7.00 -16.69 6.86
CA GLN A 190 5.79 -16.73 6.04
C GLN A 190 5.79 -15.67 4.94
N SER A 191 6.79 -14.79 4.92
CA SER A 191 6.90 -13.74 3.91
C SER A 191 7.18 -14.33 2.53
N LYS A 192 6.57 -13.76 1.50
CA LYS A 192 6.86 -14.07 0.09
C LYS A 192 8.33 -13.82 -0.29
N TYR A 193 9.04 -13.02 0.50
CA TYR A 193 10.46 -12.69 0.31
C TYR A 193 11.45 -13.67 0.95
N ILE A 194 10.98 -14.66 1.73
CA ILE A 194 11.84 -15.51 2.56
C ILE A 194 12.90 -16.29 1.78
N ASN A 195 12.60 -16.68 0.55
CA ASN A 195 13.52 -17.43 -0.32
C ASN A 195 14.34 -16.52 -1.26
N TYR A 196 14.00 -15.23 -1.31
CA TYR A 196 14.62 -14.28 -2.21
C TYR A 196 15.83 -13.59 -1.58
N LEU A 197 15.82 -13.41 -0.26
CA LEU A 197 16.83 -12.66 0.46
C LEU A 197 17.71 -13.59 1.30
N GLN A 198 18.98 -13.70 0.90
CA GLN A 198 19.98 -14.61 1.50
C GLN A 198 20.08 -14.44 3.02
N ASN A 199 20.04 -13.20 3.51
CA ASN A 199 20.17 -12.88 4.92
C ASN A 199 18.82 -12.75 5.65
N ARG A 200 17.69 -12.99 4.95
CA ARG A 200 16.32 -12.86 5.49
C ARG A 200 16.07 -11.52 6.19
N ILE A 201 16.60 -10.44 5.64
CA ILE A 201 16.39 -9.07 6.13
C ILE A 201 15.85 -8.21 5.00
N PHE A 202 15.02 -7.21 5.33
CA PHE A 202 14.54 -6.24 4.35
C PHE A 202 15.69 -5.36 3.85
N GLU A 203 15.83 -5.25 2.54
CA GLU A 203 16.88 -4.49 1.86
C GLU A 203 16.28 -3.70 0.68
N PRO A 204 16.83 -2.54 0.30
CA PRO A 204 16.35 -1.72 -0.83
C PRO A 204 16.09 -2.50 -2.13
N LYS A 205 16.87 -3.57 -2.37
CA LYS A 205 16.71 -4.42 -3.56
C LYS A 205 15.33 -5.09 -3.67
N VAL A 206 14.60 -5.24 -2.55
CA VAL A 206 13.21 -5.75 -2.58
C VAL A 206 12.36 -4.88 -3.49
N ASP A 207 12.41 -3.57 -3.34
CA ASP A 207 11.64 -2.64 -4.17
C ASP A 207 12.22 -2.52 -5.59
N MET A 208 13.54 -2.64 -5.74
CA MET A 208 14.19 -2.56 -7.06
C MET A 208 13.70 -3.66 -8.02
N VAL A 209 13.42 -4.87 -7.52
CA VAL A 209 12.85 -5.96 -8.33
C VAL A 209 11.48 -5.57 -8.90
N PHE A 210 10.65 -4.94 -8.07
CA PHE A 210 9.34 -4.46 -8.49
C PHE A 210 9.46 -3.32 -9.50
N LEU A 211 10.42 -2.42 -9.33
CA LEU A 211 10.69 -1.35 -10.30
C LEU A 211 11.19 -1.89 -11.65
N LEU A 212 11.98 -2.97 -11.65
CA LEU A 212 12.35 -3.67 -12.90
C LEU A 212 11.12 -4.23 -13.62
N SER A 213 10.17 -4.81 -12.86
CA SER A 213 8.90 -5.27 -13.41
C SER A 213 8.08 -4.13 -14.00
N LEU A 214 7.97 -3.04 -13.25
CA LEU A 214 7.23 -1.86 -13.68
C LEU A 214 7.83 -1.24 -14.95
N ARG A 215 9.15 -1.09 -15.02
CA ARG A 215 9.87 -0.59 -16.21
C ARG A 215 9.54 -1.42 -17.45
N LYS A 216 9.55 -2.75 -17.32
CA LYS A 216 9.22 -3.68 -18.41
C LYS A 216 7.76 -3.51 -18.86
N GLN A 217 6.82 -3.34 -17.93
CA GLN A 217 5.41 -3.08 -18.24
C GLN A 217 5.20 -1.74 -18.95
N LEU A 218 6.00 -0.73 -18.61
CA LEU A 218 5.99 0.57 -19.28
C LEU A 218 6.71 0.57 -20.64
N GLN A 219 7.40 -0.52 -20.99
CA GLN A 219 8.18 -0.67 -22.23
C GLN A 219 9.31 0.36 -22.34
N LEU A 220 10.01 0.59 -21.23
CA LEU A 220 11.13 1.53 -21.17
C LEU A 220 12.48 0.82 -21.29
N ASP A 221 13.40 1.44 -22.03
CA ASP A 221 14.79 0.99 -22.18
C ASP A 221 15.72 1.59 -21.11
N GLY A 222 16.95 1.06 -20.98
CA GLY A 222 17.99 1.57 -20.08
C GLY A 222 17.88 1.11 -18.61
N SER A 223 18.98 1.19 -17.86
CA SER A 223 19.05 0.69 -16.47
C SER A 223 18.21 1.51 -15.51
N ILE A 224 17.52 0.87 -14.55
CA ILE A 224 16.84 1.56 -13.44
C ILE A 224 17.80 2.42 -12.59
N LEU A 225 19.10 2.09 -12.62
CA LEU A 225 20.14 2.85 -11.91
C LEU A 225 20.30 4.27 -12.46
N ALA A 226 20.03 4.48 -13.75
CA ALA A 226 20.01 5.81 -14.34
C ALA A 226 18.90 6.70 -13.73
N TYR A 227 17.89 6.09 -13.13
CA TYR A 227 16.73 6.75 -12.51
C TYR A 227 16.86 6.87 -10.99
N TYR A 228 17.82 6.17 -10.38
CA TYR A 228 18.00 6.07 -8.92
C TYR A 228 19.06 7.03 -8.34
N GLY A 229 19.56 7.98 -9.14
CA GLY A 229 20.27 9.17 -8.66
C GLY A 229 21.50 8.90 -7.79
N GLY A 230 22.32 7.88 -8.09
CA GLY A 230 23.60 7.68 -7.41
C GLY A 230 23.45 7.25 -5.95
N TYR A 231 22.56 6.29 -5.68
CA TYR A 231 22.45 5.55 -4.41
C TYR A 231 23.72 4.74 -4.10
N THR A 232 24.88 5.37 -4.03
CA THR A 232 26.17 4.68 -3.93
C THR A 232 26.77 4.68 -2.54
N HIS A 233 26.38 5.54 -1.58
CA HIS A 233 27.17 5.68 -0.34
C HIS A 233 26.45 5.65 1.02
N ALA A 234 25.12 5.69 1.11
CA ALA A 234 24.46 5.78 2.43
C ALA A 234 24.15 4.42 3.12
N ALA A 235 24.08 3.31 2.37
CA ALA A 235 23.61 2.02 2.91
C ALA A 235 24.50 0.80 2.56
N GLY A 236 25.69 1.01 2.00
CA GLY A 236 26.60 -0.10 1.63
C GLY A 236 26.10 -1.04 0.52
N CYS A 237 24.98 -0.72 -0.14
CA CYS A 237 24.41 -1.54 -1.20
C CYS A 237 24.97 -1.08 -2.56
N ASN A 238 26.04 -1.74 -3.02
CA ASN A 238 26.56 -1.52 -4.37
C ASN A 238 25.75 -2.36 -5.36
N VAL A 239 24.89 -1.72 -6.15
CA VAL A 239 23.92 -2.42 -7.02
C VAL A 239 24.61 -3.19 -8.15
N ASP A 240 25.86 -2.86 -8.49
CA ASP A 240 26.69 -3.62 -9.43
C ASP A 240 27.02 -5.04 -8.91
N THR A 241 26.92 -5.26 -7.60
CA THR A 241 27.07 -6.60 -6.99
C THR A 241 25.74 -7.34 -6.82
N CYS A 242 24.59 -6.71 -7.08
CA CYS A 242 23.28 -7.32 -6.84
C CYS A 242 22.86 -8.35 -7.90
N GLY A 243 23.60 -8.52 -9.00
CA GLY A 243 23.41 -9.66 -9.92
C GLY A 243 21.97 -9.84 -10.44
N LEU A 244 21.15 -8.79 -10.44
CA LEU A 244 19.73 -8.85 -10.79
C LEU A 244 19.57 -8.96 -12.31
N THR A 245 19.78 -10.17 -12.83
CA THR A 245 19.30 -10.51 -14.17
C THR A 245 17.80 -10.80 -14.09
N THR A 246 17.07 -10.33 -15.10
CA THR A 246 15.61 -10.47 -15.21
C THR A 246 15.11 -11.92 -15.32
N GLY A 247 16.02 -12.91 -15.35
CA GLY A 247 15.72 -14.29 -15.69
C GLY A 247 15.14 -15.15 -14.56
N ASP A 248 15.54 -14.91 -13.31
CA ASP A 248 15.26 -15.90 -12.24
C ASP A 248 14.15 -15.49 -11.26
N ALA A 249 13.72 -14.22 -11.25
CA ALA A 249 12.86 -13.67 -10.19
C ALA A 249 11.38 -13.48 -10.55
N MET A 250 11.02 -13.47 -11.84
CA MET A 250 9.68 -13.02 -12.26
C MET A 250 8.58 -14.09 -12.21
N ASP A 251 8.90 -15.38 -12.35
CA ASP A 251 7.87 -16.41 -12.57
C ASP A 251 7.21 -16.95 -11.29
N ARG A 252 7.56 -16.43 -10.10
CA ARG A 252 7.04 -16.94 -8.81
C ARG A 252 6.35 -15.91 -7.91
N VAL A 253 6.25 -14.65 -8.33
CA VAL A 253 5.77 -13.54 -7.48
C VAL A 253 4.56 -12.81 -8.05
N CYS A 254 4.14 -13.11 -9.28
CA CYS A 254 2.89 -12.63 -9.87
C CYS A 254 1.79 -13.69 -9.75
#